data_AF-A0A5C7L3U8-F1
#
_entry.id   AF-A0A5C7L3U8-F1
#
_cell.length_a   1.000
_cell.length_b   1.000
_cell.length_c   1.000
_cell.angle_alpha   90.00
_cell.angle_beta   90.00
_cell.angle_gamma   90.00
#
_symmetry.space_group_name_H-M   'P 1'
#
loop_
_entity.id
_entity.type
_entity.pdbx_description
1 polymer ?
#
loop_
_entity_poly.entity_id
_entity_poly.type
_entity_poly.pdbx_seq_one_letter_code
_entity_poly.pdbx_strand_id
1 'polypeptide(L)'
;MIAHVRYQIVNNSNGVNAVANAPPLKSQSRTFSIWFRITFLLVGGVEVFFGFLTLLQGPKKVMSQFGIPEVVVNSPHYIDAMTWVVLHMTFLGATIMVLGLSAKDLKLQKRMTLLFRLFHSVYAFLDIRASDNPLGTALYQGNASLLPAVVSSLACLSFAHLAVRGRVWREIWA
;
A
#
# COMPACT_ATOMS: atom_id res chain seq x y z
N MET A 1 -29.85 23.63 -11.19
CA MET A 1 -29.79 23.47 -12.66
C MET A 1 -29.29 24.74 -13.39
N ILE A 2 -28.41 25.55 -12.78
CA ILE A 2 -27.90 26.82 -13.37
C ILE A 2 -26.36 26.86 -13.45
N ALA A 3 -25.65 25.96 -12.74
CA ALA A 3 -24.18 25.90 -12.77
C ALA A 3 -23.60 25.13 -13.98
N HIS A 4 -24.42 24.41 -14.76
CA HIS A 4 -23.95 23.57 -15.87
C HIS A 4 -23.83 24.29 -17.22
N VAL A 5 -24.38 25.51 -17.34
CA VAL A 5 -24.41 26.25 -18.62
C VAL A 5 -23.21 27.18 -18.79
N ARG A 6 -22.54 27.60 -17.69
CA ARG A 6 -21.40 28.52 -17.79
C ARG A 6 -20.09 27.90 -18.29
N TYR A 7 -19.99 26.57 -18.37
CA TYR A 7 -18.74 25.92 -18.82
C TYR A 7 -18.65 25.74 -20.34
N GLN A 8 -19.74 25.95 -21.09
CA GLN A 8 -19.71 25.74 -22.55
C GLN A 8 -19.48 27.01 -23.38
N ILE A 9 -19.56 28.21 -22.79
CA ILE A 9 -19.59 29.46 -23.58
C ILE A 9 -18.22 30.17 -23.66
N VAL A 10 -17.23 29.80 -22.82
CA VAL A 10 -15.90 30.48 -22.80
C VAL A 10 -14.84 29.79 -23.69
N ASN A 11 -15.20 28.74 -24.45
CA ASN A 11 -14.23 27.95 -25.20
C ASN A 11 -14.29 28.12 -26.74
N ASN A 12 -15.04 29.08 -27.26
CA ASN A 12 -15.30 29.15 -28.71
C ASN A 12 -14.79 30.41 -29.41
N SER A 13 -13.55 30.83 -29.20
CA SER A 13 -12.96 31.76 -30.17
C SER A 13 -11.45 31.68 -30.45
N ASN A 14 -10.56 31.24 -29.55
CA ASN A 14 -9.11 31.39 -29.83
C ASN A 14 -8.18 30.28 -29.30
N GLY A 15 -8.45 28.99 -29.57
CA GLY A 15 -7.58 27.93 -29.03
C GLY A 15 -7.77 26.52 -29.57
N VAL A 16 -8.05 26.37 -30.85
CA VAL A 16 -7.98 25.08 -31.55
C VAL A 16 -6.50 24.68 -31.61
N ASN A 17 -6.05 23.78 -30.72
CA ASN A 17 -4.95 22.80 -30.91
C ASN A 17 -4.50 22.06 -29.62
N ALA A 18 -5.00 22.38 -28.43
CA ALA A 18 -4.46 21.78 -27.19
C ALA A 18 -5.22 20.56 -26.62
N VAL A 19 -6.38 20.16 -27.17
CA VAL A 19 -7.25 19.15 -26.54
C VAL A 19 -7.10 17.74 -27.14
N ALA A 20 -6.33 17.56 -28.22
CA ALA A 20 -6.29 16.31 -28.99
C ALA A 20 -5.48 15.15 -28.36
N ASN A 21 -4.77 15.37 -27.25
CA ASN A 21 -3.84 14.37 -26.70
C ASN A 21 -4.31 13.68 -25.41
N ALA A 22 -5.53 13.96 -24.92
CA ALA A 22 -6.05 13.25 -23.76
C ALA A 22 -6.58 11.86 -24.17
N PRO A 23 -6.06 10.75 -23.62
CA PRO A 23 -6.53 9.41 -23.98
C PRO A 23 -8.02 9.25 -23.63
N PRO A 24 -8.79 8.49 -24.43
CA PRO A 24 -10.23 8.34 -24.25
C PRO A 24 -10.54 7.71 -22.89
N LEU A 25 -11.61 8.15 -22.21
CA LEU A 25 -11.99 7.76 -20.84
C LEU A 25 -12.01 6.23 -20.61
N LYS A 26 -12.43 5.44 -21.61
CA LYS A 26 -12.43 3.97 -21.57
C LYS A 26 -11.04 3.34 -21.56
N SER A 27 -10.06 3.95 -22.22
CA SER A 27 -8.67 3.46 -22.20
C SER A 27 -8.04 3.67 -20.82
N GLN A 28 -8.34 4.81 -20.19
CA GLN A 28 -7.82 5.14 -18.87
C GLN A 28 -8.37 4.22 -17.77
N SER A 29 -9.66 3.87 -17.82
CA SER A 29 -10.25 2.94 -16.84
C SER A 29 -9.65 1.54 -16.96
N ARG A 30 -9.42 1.04 -18.19
CA ARG A 30 -8.77 -0.27 -18.41
C ARG A 30 -7.34 -0.28 -17.89
N THR A 31 -6.56 0.76 -18.18
CA THR A 31 -5.19 0.87 -17.68
C THR A 31 -5.17 0.90 -16.16
N PHE A 32 -6.00 1.71 -15.50
CA PHE A 32 -6.09 1.75 -14.04
C PHE A 32 -6.39 0.37 -13.43
N SER A 33 -7.39 -0.34 -13.96
CA SER A 33 -7.75 -1.68 -13.47
C SER A 33 -6.60 -2.70 -13.55
N ILE A 34 -5.74 -2.59 -14.57
CA ILE A 34 -4.54 -3.44 -14.70
C ILE A 34 -3.56 -3.11 -13.57
N TRP A 35 -3.24 -1.83 -13.39
CA TRP A 35 -2.31 -1.40 -12.34
C TRP A 35 -2.84 -1.65 -10.93
N PHE A 36 -4.15 -1.56 -10.73
CA PHE A 36 -4.81 -1.97 -9.50
C PHE A 36 -4.49 -3.42 -9.17
N ARG A 37 -4.74 -4.34 -10.11
CA ARG A 37 -4.45 -5.77 -9.92
C ARG A 37 -2.99 -6.02 -9.64
N ILE A 38 -2.10 -5.45 -10.44
CA ILE A 38 -0.65 -5.60 -10.28
C ILE A 38 -0.22 -5.13 -8.88
N THR A 39 -0.68 -3.95 -8.45
CA THR A 39 -0.31 -3.38 -7.14
C THR A 39 -0.77 -4.27 -6.00
N PHE A 40 -2.04 -4.69 -5.99
CA PHE A 40 -2.58 -5.55 -4.94
C PHE A 40 -1.91 -6.93 -4.92
N LEU A 41 -1.63 -7.53 -6.08
CA LEU A 41 -0.95 -8.81 -6.17
C LEU A 41 0.50 -8.73 -5.70
N LEU A 42 1.23 -7.67 -6.08
CA LEU A 42 2.61 -7.48 -5.66
C LEU A 42 2.73 -7.21 -4.16
N VAL A 43 1.97 -6.25 -3.64
CA VAL A 43 2.03 -5.90 -2.21
C VAL A 43 1.58 -7.09 -1.35
N GLY A 44 0.42 -7.67 -1.65
CA GLY A 44 -0.07 -8.83 -0.92
C GLY A 44 0.85 -10.05 -1.06
N GLY A 45 1.44 -10.26 -2.23
CA GLY A 45 2.41 -11.34 -2.46
C GLY A 45 3.70 -11.15 -1.66
N VAL A 46 4.20 -9.92 -1.53
CA VAL A 46 5.36 -9.60 -0.69
C VAL A 46 5.07 -9.87 0.78
N GLU A 47 3.89 -9.47 1.28
CA GLU A 47 3.47 -9.76 2.67
C GLU A 47 3.36 -11.26 2.94
N VAL A 48 2.72 -12.02 2.04
CA VAL A 48 2.62 -13.48 2.14
C VAL A 48 4.00 -14.12 2.13
N PHE A 49 4.88 -13.68 1.22
CA PHE A 49 6.22 -14.22 1.08
C PHE A 49 7.05 -14.01 2.35
N PHE A 50 7.12 -12.79 2.87
CA PHE A 50 7.88 -12.51 4.10
C PHE A 50 7.27 -13.16 5.33
N GLY A 51 5.93 -13.20 5.42
CA GLY A 51 5.23 -13.85 6.52
C GLY A 51 5.52 -15.35 6.55
N PHE A 52 5.36 -16.02 5.41
CA PHE A 52 5.65 -17.45 5.29
C PHE A 52 7.13 -17.77 5.53
N LEU A 53 8.05 -16.97 4.98
CA LEU A 53 9.49 -17.15 5.21
C LEU A 53 9.86 -17.01 6.69
N THR A 54 9.23 -16.08 7.40
CA THR A 54 9.43 -15.89 8.85
C THR A 54 8.89 -17.08 9.64
N LEU A 55 7.72 -17.61 9.27
CA LEU A 55 7.17 -18.82 9.90
C LEU A 55 8.08 -20.04 9.68
N LEU A 56 8.62 -20.21 8.47
CA LEU A 56 9.53 -21.31 8.16
C LEU A 56 10.86 -21.22 8.94
N GLN A 57 11.41 -20.02 9.09
CA GLN A 57 12.66 -19.83 9.85
C GLN A 57 12.47 -19.89 11.36
N GLY A 58 11.23 -19.70 11.83
CA GLY A 58 10.89 -19.55 13.24
C GLY A 58 10.96 -18.08 13.69
N PRO A 59 9.87 -17.51 14.25
CA PRO A 59 9.83 -16.11 14.67
C PRO A 59 10.95 -15.74 15.65
N LYS A 60 11.32 -16.63 16.57
CA LYS A 60 12.45 -16.41 17.49
C LYS A 60 13.75 -16.06 16.77
N LYS A 61 14.10 -16.85 15.74
CA LYS A 61 15.35 -16.66 14.99
C LYS A 61 15.34 -15.33 14.26
N VAL A 62 14.24 -14.98 13.62
CA VAL A 62 14.09 -13.70 12.91
C VAL A 62 14.13 -12.53 13.88
N MET A 63 13.35 -12.57 14.97
CA MET A 63 13.29 -11.48 15.95
C MET A 63 14.62 -11.23 16.69
N SER A 64 15.48 -12.25 16.84
CA SER A 64 16.81 -12.07 17.43
C SER A 64 17.73 -11.12 16.64
N GLN A 65 17.43 -10.88 15.36
CA GLN A 65 18.21 -9.98 14.49
C GLN A 65 17.90 -8.50 14.70
N PHE A 66 16.87 -8.17 15.48
CA PHE A 66 16.37 -6.80 15.69
C PHE A 66 16.91 -6.14 16.97
N GLY A 67 17.96 -6.70 17.58
CA GLY A 67 18.57 -6.17 18.81
C GLY A 67 17.67 -6.25 20.05
N ILE A 68 16.68 -7.16 20.03
CA ILE A 68 15.73 -7.32 21.13
C ILE A 68 16.43 -8.03 22.29
N PRO A 69 16.28 -7.57 23.55
CA PRO A 69 16.92 -8.19 24.70
C PRO A 69 16.65 -9.70 24.78
N GLU A 70 17.69 -10.48 25.09
CA GLU A 70 17.64 -11.93 25.08
C GLU A 70 16.55 -12.49 26.01
N VAL A 71 16.33 -11.86 27.16
CA VAL A 71 15.25 -12.21 28.10
C VAL A 71 13.86 -12.09 27.47
N VAL A 72 13.65 -11.14 26.56
CA VAL A 72 12.38 -10.93 25.85
C VAL A 72 12.25 -11.91 24.70
N VAL A 73 13.29 -12.06 23.87
CA VAL A 73 13.27 -12.99 22.71
C VAL A 73 13.08 -14.45 23.13
N ASN A 74 13.57 -14.82 24.31
CA ASN A 74 13.39 -16.16 24.87
C ASN A 74 12.07 -16.35 25.61
N SER A 75 11.26 -15.30 25.81
CA SER A 75 9.96 -15.41 26.47
C SER A 75 8.97 -16.20 25.59
N PRO A 76 8.34 -17.27 26.10
CA PRO A 76 7.33 -18.02 25.36
C PRO A 76 6.15 -17.14 24.90
N HIS A 77 5.72 -16.19 25.74
CA HIS A 77 4.63 -15.26 25.40
C HIS A 77 5.00 -14.33 24.25
N TYR A 78 6.26 -13.90 24.19
CA TYR A 78 6.73 -13.06 23.10
C TYR A 78 6.77 -13.83 21.78
N ILE A 79 7.28 -15.07 21.79
CA ILE A 79 7.35 -15.92 20.60
C ILE A 79 5.94 -16.24 20.09
N ASP A 80 5.00 -16.57 20.97
CA ASP A 80 3.60 -16.81 20.60
C ASP A 80 2.95 -15.58 19.97
N ALA A 81 3.12 -14.40 20.59
CA ALA A 81 2.62 -13.14 20.05
C ALA A 81 3.22 -12.81 18.67
N MET A 82 4.53 -12.99 18.49
CA MET A 82 5.18 -12.76 17.19
C MET A 82 4.74 -13.77 16.14
N THR A 83 4.52 -15.03 16.53
CA THR A 83 3.96 -16.05 15.63
C THR A 83 2.57 -15.62 15.14
N TRP A 84 1.72 -15.16 16.06
CA TRP A 84 0.40 -14.65 15.72
C TRP A 84 0.47 -13.44 14.78
N VAL A 85 1.34 -12.45 15.05
CA VAL A 85 1.52 -11.27 14.20
C VAL A 85 1.94 -11.66 12.77
N VAL A 86 2.93 -12.54 12.65
CA VAL A 86 3.43 -13.00 11.34
C VAL A 86 2.37 -13.80 10.59
N LEU A 87 1.61 -14.64 11.30
CA LEU A 87 0.48 -15.36 10.71
C LEU A 87 -0.59 -14.38 10.22
N HIS A 88 -0.94 -13.38 11.02
CA HIS A 88 -1.92 -12.35 10.67
C HIS A 88 -1.48 -11.57 9.43
N MET A 89 -0.21 -11.16 9.37
CA MET A 89 0.38 -10.50 8.18
C MET A 89 0.25 -11.37 6.93
N THR A 90 0.51 -12.67 7.05
CA THR A 90 0.37 -13.62 5.93
C THR A 90 -1.08 -13.68 5.43
N PHE A 91 -2.06 -13.76 6.33
CA PHE A 91 -3.48 -13.77 5.97
C PHE A 91 -3.97 -12.43 5.39
N LEU A 92 -3.48 -11.31 5.92
CA LEU A 92 -3.79 -9.99 5.37
C LEU A 92 -3.24 -9.86 3.95
N GLY A 93 -1.99 -10.25 3.71
CA GLY A 93 -1.40 -10.28 2.37
C GLY A 93 -2.22 -11.12 1.37
N ALA A 94 -2.63 -12.32 1.78
CA ALA A 94 -3.49 -13.17 0.95
C ALA A 94 -4.85 -12.50 0.67
N THR A 95 -5.43 -11.83 1.66
CA THR A 95 -6.68 -11.08 1.51
C THR A 95 -6.52 -9.94 0.50
N ILE A 96 -5.42 -9.18 0.58
CA ILE A 96 -5.09 -8.13 -0.39
C ILE A 96 -5.04 -8.71 -1.81
N MET A 97 -4.37 -9.85 -2.01
CA MET A 97 -4.32 -10.51 -3.31
C MET A 97 -5.71 -10.88 -3.84
N VAL A 98 -6.54 -11.52 -3.01
CA VAL A 98 -7.93 -11.91 -3.36
C VAL A 98 -8.76 -10.69 -3.74
N LEU A 99 -8.65 -9.60 -2.98
CA LEU A 99 -9.31 -8.33 -3.26
C LEU A 99 -8.87 -7.75 -4.61
N GLY A 100 -7.56 -7.80 -4.89
CA GLY A 100 -6.98 -7.40 -6.17
C GLY A 100 -7.61 -8.15 -7.35
N LEU A 101 -7.79 -9.47 -7.22
CA LEU A 101 -8.37 -10.33 -8.26
C LEU A 101 -9.88 -10.15 -8.41
N SER A 102 -10.58 -9.88 -7.31
CA SER A 102 -12.06 -9.93 -7.24
C SER A 102 -12.73 -8.61 -7.61
N ALA A 103 -12.12 -7.46 -7.31
CA ALA A 103 -12.74 -6.16 -7.58
C ALA A 103 -12.85 -5.87 -9.09
N LYS A 104 -14.08 -5.88 -9.63
CA LYS A 104 -14.36 -5.54 -11.04
C LYS A 104 -14.89 -4.12 -11.23
N ASP A 105 -15.61 -3.60 -10.26
CA ASP A 105 -16.16 -2.24 -10.30
C ASP A 105 -15.06 -1.19 -10.09
N LEU A 106 -15.04 -0.18 -10.94
CA LEU A 106 -14.04 0.89 -10.92
C LEU A 106 -14.15 1.75 -9.65
N LYS A 107 -15.38 2.05 -9.21
CA LYS A 107 -15.62 2.86 -8.02
C LYS A 107 -15.12 2.13 -6.77
N LEU A 108 -15.38 0.84 -6.66
CA LEU A 108 -14.82 -0.02 -5.61
C LEU A 108 -13.28 -0.02 -5.63
N GLN A 109 -12.65 -0.28 -6.79
CA GLN A 109 -11.18 -0.29 -6.90
C GLN A 109 -10.55 1.02 -6.44
N LYS A 110 -11.15 2.17 -6.78
CA LYS A 110 -10.69 3.49 -6.34
C LYS A 110 -10.83 3.68 -4.84
N ARG A 111 -11.97 3.33 -4.25
CA ARG A 111 -12.20 3.39 -2.79
C ARG A 111 -11.20 2.52 -2.03
N MET A 112 -10.97 1.31 -2.53
CA MET A 112 -9.98 0.40 -1.95
C MET A 112 -8.56 0.95 -2.06
N THR A 113 -8.21 1.56 -3.19
CA THR A 113 -6.90 2.20 -3.36
C THR A 113 -6.66 3.27 -2.29
N LEU A 114 -7.67 4.10 -1.97
CA LEU A 114 -7.54 5.09 -0.89
C LEU A 114 -7.41 4.44 0.49
N LEU A 115 -8.24 3.43 0.77
CA LEU A 115 -8.23 2.73 2.05
C LEU A 115 -6.88 2.06 2.31
N PHE A 116 -6.37 1.30 1.33
CA PHE A 116 -5.09 0.62 1.45
C PHE A 116 -3.91 1.59 1.44
N ARG A 117 -4.00 2.71 0.72
CA ARG A 117 -3.03 3.80 0.85
C ARG A 117 -2.96 4.31 2.28
N LEU A 118 -4.11 4.56 2.91
CA LEU A 118 -4.17 5.04 4.28
C LEU A 118 -3.53 4.03 5.25
N PHE A 119 -3.94 2.76 5.18
CA PHE A 119 -3.38 1.72 6.04
C PHE A 119 -1.86 1.59 5.88
N HIS A 120 -1.36 1.55 4.66
CA HIS A 120 0.08 1.46 4.41
C HIS A 120 0.83 2.73 4.78
N SER A 121 0.18 3.89 4.77
CA SER A 121 0.80 5.12 5.30
C SER A 121 1.01 5.02 6.80
N VAL A 122 0.04 4.47 7.54
CA VAL A 122 0.15 4.23 8.98
C VAL A 122 1.24 3.19 9.27
N TYR A 123 1.26 2.06 8.56
CA TYR A 123 2.29 1.04 8.76
C TYR A 123 3.69 1.55 8.40
N ALA A 124 3.85 2.23 7.27
CA ALA A 124 5.13 2.84 6.89
C ALA A 124 5.62 3.83 7.96
N PHE A 125 4.73 4.65 8.50
CA PHE A 125 5.08 5.55 9.61
C PHE A 125 5.55 4.77 10.85
N LEU A 126 4.84 3.72 11.25
CA LEU A 126 5.21 2.92 12.41
C LEU A 126 6.56 2.21 12.23
N ASP A 127 6.82 1.62 11.06
CA ASP A 127 8.08 0.92 10.77
C ASP A 127 9.26 1.89 10.65
N ILE A 128 9.07 3.05 10.02
CA ILE A 128 10.10 4.10 9.98
C ILE A 128 10.38 4.59 11.40
N ARG A 129 9.34 4.84 12.20
CA ARG A 129 9.50 5.28 13.58
C ARG A 129 10.22 4.24 14.44
N ALA A 130 9.96 2.95 14.23
CA ALA A 130 10.53 1.89 15.06
C ALA A 130 11.95 1.45 14.64
N SER A 131 12.35 1.70 13.39
CA SER A 131 13.62 1.24 12.85
C SER A 131 14.82 2.11 13.22
N ASP A 132 16.01 1.56 12.98
CA ASP A 132 17.32 2.14 13.25
C ASP A 132 17.75 3.12 12.15
N ASN A 133 16.92 4.10 11.85
CA ASN A 133 17.21 5.17 10.89
C ASN A 133 17.23 6.54 11.58
N PRO A 134 17.83 7.59 10.95
CA PRO A 134 17.95 8.91 11.57
C PRO A 134 16.62 9.60 11.95
N LEU A 135 15.50 9.19 11.36
CA LEU A 135 14.15 9.69 11.64
C LEU A 135 13.38 8.79 12.61
N GLY A 136 13.95 7.64 12.99
CA GLY A 136 13.36 6.65 13.87
C GLY A 136 13.73 6.84 15.34
N THR A 137 13.22 5.94 16.17
CA THR A 137 13.48 5.86 17.61
C THR A 137 14.51 4.80 17.96
N ALA A 138 15.00 4.02 16.97
CA ALA A 138 15.89 2.87 17.16
C ALA A 138 15.36 1.84 18.19
N LEU A 139 14.03 1.69 18.25
CA LEU A 139 13.39 0.68 19.10
C LEU A 139 13.85 -0.73 18.69
N TYR A 140 13.94 -0.97 17.38
CA TYR A 140 14.61 -2.12 16.80
C TYR A 140 15.93 -1.68 16.20
N GLN A 141 16.99 -2.46 16.43
CA GLN A 141 18.36 -2.10 16.06
C GLN A 141 18.90 -2.97 14.93
N GLY A 142 19.88 -2.41 14.20
CA GLY A 142 20.61 -3.10 13.15
C GLY A 142 19.89 -3.15 11.80
N ASN A 143 20.60 -3.67 10.80
CA ASN A 143 20.15 -3.66 9.40
C ASN A 143 18.81 -4.37 9.16
N ALA A 144 18.50 -5.38 9.98
CA ALA A 144 17.22 -6.10 9.88
C ALA A 144 16.02 -5.17 10.16
N SER A 145 16.18 -4.17 11.04
CA SER A 145 15.13 -3.20 11.38
C SER A 145 14.73 -2.30 10.20
N LEU A 146 15.64 -2.07 9.24
CA LEU A 146 15.39 -1.23 8.07
C LEU A 146 14.48 -1.92 7.05
N LEU A 147 14.50 -3.26 7.01
CA LEU A 147 13.76 -4.02 6.00
C LEU A 147 12.24 -3.79 6.09
N PRO A 148 11.57 -3.90 7.27
CA PRO A 148 10.16 -3.54 7.40
C PRO A 148 9.87 -2.12 6.90
N ALA A 149 10.67 -1.13 7.31
CA ALA A 149 10.47 0.27 6.94
C ALA A 149 10.57 0.50 5.42
N VAL A 150 11.51 -0.16 4.75
CA VAL A 150 11.64 -0.10 3.29
C VAL A 150 10.45 -0.76 2.61
N VAL A 151 10.06 -1.95 3.04
CA VAL A 151 8.96 -2.72 2.44
C VAL A 151 7.63 -1.98 2.58
N SER A 152 7.29 -1.50 3.77
CA SER A 152 6.04 -0.77 4.00
C SER A 152 6.03 0.59 3.30
N SER A 153 7.18 1.26 3.19
CA SER A 153 7.32 2.49 2.38
C SER A 153 7.07 2.22 0.90
N LEU A 154 7.65 1.16 0.33
CA LEU A 154 7.42 0.80 -1.08
C LEU A 154 5.97 0.42 -1.35
N ALA A 155 5.32 -0.28 -0.43
CA ALA A 155 3.89 -0.57 -0.51
C ALA A 155 3.04 0.71 -0.45
N CYS A 156 3.35 1.62 0.49
CA CYS A 156 2.71 2.93 0.60
C CYS A 156 2.85 3.75 -0.70
N LEU A 157 4.06 3.82 -1.26
CA LEU A 157 4.35 4.51 -2.52
C LEU A 157 3.62 3.85 -3.71
N SER A 158 3.49 2.53 -3.72
CA SER A 158 2.77 1.81 -4.77
C SER A 158 1.28 2.18 -4.78
N PHE A 159 0.64 2.25 -3.61
CA PHE A 159 -0.75 2.72 -3.50
C PHE A 159 -0.88 4.23 -3.75
N ALA A 160 0.11 5.04 -3.39
CA ALA A 160 0.14 6.46 -3.71
C ALA A 160 0.21 6.68 -5.23
N HIS A 161 1.10 5.96 -5.93
CA HIS A 161 1.20 5.96 -7.39
C HIS A 161 -0.12 5.52 -8.03
N LEU A 162 -0.77 4.48 -7.50
CA LEU A 162 -2.07 4.02 -8.00
C LEU A 162 -3.16 5.09 -7.80
N ALA A 163 -3.19 5.76 -6.64
CA ALA A 163 -4.12 6.85 -6.36
C ALA A 163 -3.92 8.02 -7.34
N VAL A 164 -2.66 8.35 -7.66
CA VAL A 164 -2.28 9.34 -8.69
C VAL A 164 -2.81 8.96 -10.06
N ARG A 165 -2.54 7.73 -10.48
CA ARG A 165 -2.96 7.21 -11.77
C ARG A 165 -4.49 7.16 -11.93
N GLY A 166 -5.20 6.79 -10.87
CA GLY A 166 -6.65 6.70 -10.83
C GLY A 166 -7.37 8.06 -10.72
N ARG A 167 -6.62 9.16 -10.51
CA ARG A 167 -7.14 10.50 -10.20
C ARG A 167 -8.21 10.45 -9.11
N VAL A 168 -7.96 9.63 -8.09
CA VAL A 168 -9.00 9.18 -7.17
C VAL A 168 -9.58 10.34 -6.35
N TRP A 169 -8.79 11.38 -6.10
CA TRP A 169 -9.23 12.60 -5.40
C TRP A 169 -10.38 13.34 -6.10
N ARG A 170 -10.57 13.19 -7.41
CA ARG A 170 -11.65 13.88 -8.14
C ARG A 170 -13.04 13.35 -7.82
N GLU A 171 -13.12 12.11 -7.32
CA GLU A 171 -14.40 11.44 -7.02
C GLU A 171 -14.78 11.50 -5.54
N ILE A 172 -13.91 12.03 -4.68
CA ILE A 172 -14.24 12.24 -3.25
C ILE A 172 -15.18 13.45 -3.09
N TRP A 173 -15.18 14.37 -4.06
CA TRP A 173 -15.91 15.63 -4.03
C TRP A 173 -17.03 15.71 -5.07
N ALA A 174 -17.35 14.60 -5.73
CA ALA A 174 -18.38 14.49 -6.78
C ALA A 174 -19.48 13.52 -6.35
#